data_AF-A0A830HQZ8-F1
#
_entry.id   AF-A0A830HQZ8-F1
#
_cell.length_a   1.000
_cell.length_b   1.000
_cell.length_c   1.000
_cell.angle_alpha   90.00
_cell.angle_beta   90.00
_cell.angle_gamma   90.00
#
_symmetry.space_group_name_H-M   'P 1'
#
loop_
_entity.id
_entity.type
_entity.pdbx_description
1 polymer ?
#
loop_
_entity_poly.entity_id
_entity_poly.type
_entity_poly.pdbx_seq_one_letter_code
_entity_poly.pdbx_strand_id
1 'polypeptide(L)'
;MAALKPNNTPRLRLLSVANIVTWTLALVMWSYLGDIHRLTDVTTALSSPLASASSSFEVSGVLRRHLLGSSRKKTADSAATLVERRAAAELAYRSGAPAQSASTRCLRTFQLGEDIVLQKNTAGGGDGSDPGASGRKSRWVRRNSRSLSYSHMPNVDKLANGTLIVTWQAAADVEGAMDQRIYFALATDTYGTEWGVPRRLPVPATGALWSPILHRSDVDGRVWLFYAESRDCMRPSHGRFPPRWVPGGDIKVTTTLTGDRWTAPRLILSMDEGGGIPKVLANKPIKTSTNTWVLPFWREVPRNAKPVEGAKSKCTAPVGAGSLGGVNSAGATLSGGAGGSGNSAVKGSAGVLVSTDNGAHWNVHGALTHPLTWLIENTVAERRDRSLLMLFRTWAGQIFEAKSRDGGKSWTTPSPTGMPNPDSKIAMIHLDGGGSEDALALAFNDHQKYHEDGFTRFRTNLRIAISQDGGSTWVRVAQMDEFRAPGWNYHYPTLIQVDCKLLVVYSRTFVESDEEGAGAADDQHESGIRIGYVDLDKL
;
A
#
# COMPACT_ATOMS: atom_id res chain seq x y z
N MET A 1 60.31 -35.10 35.23
CA MET A 1 61.75 -35.43 35.16
C MET A 1 62.40 -34.52 34.12
N ALA A 2 63.64 -34.05 34.35
CA ALA A 2 64.46 -33.17 33.49
C ALA A 2 63.82 -31.81 33.07
N ALA A 3 64.39 -30.61 33.31
CA ALA A 3 65.75 -30.06 33.12
C ALA A 3 66.02 -29.62 31.65
N LEU A 4 66.53 -28.41 31.33
CA LEU A 4 67.05 -27.31 32.17
C LEU A 4 66.89 -25.91 31.48
N LYS A 5 67.34 -24.83 32.16
CA LYS A 5 67.29 -23.39 31.78
C LYS A 5 68.72 -22.87 31.40
N PRO A 6 69.03 -21.59 30.97
CA PRO A 6 68.52 -20.32 31.56
C PRO A 6 68.43 -19.00 30.71
N ASN A 7 67.68 -18.04 31.27
CA ASN A 7 67.85 -16.57 31.42
C ASN A 7 68.65 -15.72 30.39
N ASN A 8 68.21 -14.49 30.02
CA ASN A 8 68.30 -13.28 30.88
C ASN A 8 67.55 -12.03 30.35
N THR A 9 67.15 -11.10 31.24
CA THR A 9 66.65 -9.73 30.93
C THR A 9 66.94 -8.69 32.03
N PRO A 10 67.29 -7.44 31.65
CA PRO A 10 66.93 -6.20 32.38
C PRO A 10 66.64 -5.00 31.41
N ARG A 11 66.11 -3.81 31.77
CA ARG A 11 65.30 -3.26 32.90
C ARG A 11 64.67 -1.90 32.43
N LEU A 12 63.71 -1.33 33.17
CA LEU A 12 63.03 -0.05 32.83
C LEU A 12 63.60 1.20 33.53
N ARG A 13 63.40 2.38 32.91
CA ARG A 13 62.92 3.68 33.49
C ARG A 13 62.16 4.45 32.37
N LEU A 14 61.00 5.12 32.47
CA LEU A 14 60.04 5.53 33.53
C LEU A 14 60.08 7.02 33.99
N LEU A 15 59.35 7.86 33.23
CA LEU A 15 58.70 9.17 33.53
C LEU A 15 57.50 9.28 32.53
N SER A 16 56.28 9.83 32.71
CA SER A 16 55.56 10.70 33.67
C SER A 16 55.88 12.21 33.60
N VAL A 17 54.96 13.18 33.51
CA VAL A 17 53.46 13.28 33.66
C VAL A 17 52.95 14.53 32.87
N ALA A 18 51.67 14.95 32.69
CA ALA A 18 50.28 14.54 33.04
C ALA A 18 49.22 15.28 32.14
N ASN A 19 47.92 14.94 32.27
CA ASN A 19 46.66 15.74 32.26
C ASN A 19 46.45 17.06 31.42
N ILE A 20 45.25 17.54 31.00
CA ILE A 20 43.83 17.05 30.86
C ILE A 20 43.03 18.03 29.93
N VAL A 21 42.19 17.48 29.03
CA VAL A 21 40.88 17.91 28.43
C VAL A 21 40.41 19.41 28.31
N THR A 22 39.98 19.82 27.09
CA THR A 22 39.11 20.98 26.65
C THR A 22 39.62 22.44 26.83
N TRP A 23 39.44 23.37 25.86
CA TRP A 23 38.17 24.06 25.48
C TRP A 23 38.22 24.79 24.09
N THR A 24 37.07 24.79 23.37
CA THR A 24 36.52 25.74 22.34
C THR A 24 37.32 26.46 21.23
N LEU A 25 36.64 26.54 20.06
CA LEU A 25 36.50 27.69 19.12
C LEU A 25 37.75 28.34 18.48
N ALA A 26 38.09 27.91 17.25
CA ALA A 26 38.44 28.81 16.11
C ALA A 26 38.69 28.01 14.81
N LEU A 27 37.67 27.78 13.96
CA LEU A 27 37.88 27.33 12.55
C LEU A 27 36.67 27.54 11.62
N VAL A 28 35.88 28.60 11.85
CA VAL A 28 34.77 29.03 10.96
C VAL A 28 34.96 30.52 10.61
N MET A 29 36.01 30.83 9.83
CA MET A 29 36.26 32.17 9.23
C MET A 29 37.40 32.12 8.19
N TRP A 30 37.29 31.32 7.12
CA TRP A 30 38.17 31.48 5.94
C TRP A 30 37.60 30.92 4.62
N SER A 31 36.46 31.47 4.18
CA SER A 31 35.88 31.18 2.86
C SER A 31 34.92 32.27 2.32
N TYR A 32 35.02 33.51 2.82
CA TYR A 32 34.22 34.65 2.35
C TYR A 32 35.12 35.88 2.16
N LEU A 33 35.55 36.10 0.91
CA LEU A 33 35.88 37.41 0.33
C LEU A 33 36.14 37.20 -1.17
N GLY A 34 35.29 37.78 -2.02
CA GLY A 34 35.37 37.68 -3.48
C GLY A 34 34.32 38.57 -4.13
N ASP A 35 34.79 39.55 -4.89
CA ASP A 35 34.07 40.37 -5.87
C ASP A 35 32.79 41.11 -5.46
N ILE A 36 32.97 42.33 -4.92
CA ILE A 36 32.02 43.44 -5.12
C ILE A 36 32.79 44.66 -5.64
N HIS A 37 32.54 45.05 -6.89
CA HIS A 37 32.92 46.35 -7.42
C HIS A 37 31.97 46.82 -8.53
N ARG A 38 31.03 47.72 -8.19
CA ARG A 38 30.91 49.04 -8.83
C ARG A 38 29.84 49.94 -8.21
N LEU A 39 30.19 51.24 -8.17
CA LEU A 39 29.33 52.42 -8.19
C LEU A 39 28.45 52.71 -6.96
N THR A 40 29.01 53.61 -6.14
CA THR A 40 28.36 54.76 -5.50
C THR A 40 27.63 55.65 -6.56
N ASP A 41 26.84 56.68 -6.27
CA ASP A 41 26.51 57.49 -5.07
C ASP A 41 24.95 57.65 -4.99
N VAL A 42 24.25 58.43 -4.14
CA VAL A 42 24.54 59.60 -3.28
C VAL A 42 23.65 59.54 -2.01
N THR A 43 24.04 60.23 -0.94
CA THR A 43 23.25 60.49 0.29
C THR A 43 22.07 61.49 0.03
N THR A 44 21.17 61.89 0.95
CA THR A 44 21.26 62.17 2.40
C THR A 44 19.88 62.45 3.02
N ALA A 45 19.72 62.32 4.36
CA ALA A 45 18.72 63.01 5.21
C ALA A 45 17.20 62.65 5.06
N LEU A 46 16.32 62.76 6.08
CA LEU A 46 16.43 63.17 7.49
C LEU A 46 15.30 62.54 8.38
N SER A 47 15.62 62.27 9.65
CA SER A 47 14.77 62.16 10.88
C SER A 47 13.26 61.77 10.87
N SER A 48 12.96 60.63 11.53
CA SER A 48 12.03 60.35 12.66
C SER A 48 11.05 61.42 13.23
N PRO A 49 10.00 61.08 14.04
CA PRO A 49 9.31 59.79 14.35
C PRO A 49 7.74 59.89 14.38
N LEU A 50 7.05 58.97 15.11
CA LEU A 50 5.60 58.97 15.51
C LEU A 50 4.58 58.57 14.41
N ALA A 51 3.40 58.02 14.66
CA ALA A 51 2.83 57.29 15.83
C ALA A 51 1.60 56.44 15.39
N SER A 52 0.93 55.77 16.33
CA SER A 52 -0.21 54.86 16.10
C SER A 52 -1.52 55.54 15.68
N ALA A 53 -2.28 54.89 14.79
CA ALA A 53 -3.76 54.96 14.77
C ALA A 53 -4.37 53.70 14.16
N SER A 54 -5.53 53.28 14.64
CA SER A 54 -6.38 52.24 14.05
C SER A 54 -7.73 52.86 13.63
N SER A 55 -8.31 52.37 12.54
CA SER A 55 -9.69 52.72 12.15
C SER A 55 -10.33 51.61 11.33
N SER A 56 -11.52 51.19 11.74
CA SER A 56 -12.41 50.28 11.00
C SER A 56 -13.00 50.96 9.76
N PHE A 57 -13.42 50.15 8.79
CA PHE A 57 -14.30 50.58 7.70
C PHE A 57 -15.58 49.75 7.73
N GLU A 58 -16.69 50.40 8.12
CA GLU A 58 -18.03 49.93 7.76
C GLU A 58 -18.41 50.45 6.37
N VAL A 59 -19.25 49.71 5.65
CA VAL A 59 -19.99 50.23 4.50
C VAL A 59 -21.44 49.78 4.63
N SER A 60 -22.32 50.72 5.00
CA SER A 60 -23.76 50.51 4.97
C SER A 60 -24.26 50.47 3.52
N GLY A 61 -25.14 49.51 3.20
CA GLY A 61 -25.66 49.31 1.85
C GLY A 61 -27.09 49.83 1.65
N VAL A 62 -27.34 50.48 0.51
CA VAL A 62 -28.71 50.79 0.04
C VAL A 62 -28.82 50.48 -1.46
N LEU A 63 -29.42 49.34 -1.80
CA LEU A 63 -30.41 49.18 -2.88
C LEU A 63 -30.90 47.74 -2.95
N ARG A 64 -32.23 47.54 -2.92
CA ARG A 64 -32.85 46.20 -2.97
C ARG A 64 -34.27 46.26 -3.53
N ARG A 65 -34.44 45.82 -4.78
CA ARG A 65 -35.66 45.36 -5.49
C ARG A 65 -35.30 45.25 -6.99
N HIS A 66 -35.72 44.26 -7.79
CA HIS A 66 -36.39 42.97 -7.53
C HIS A 66 -35.97 42.00 -8.65
N LEU A 67 -35.84 40.70 -8.35
CA LEU A 67 -36.41 39.57 -9.12
C LEU A 67 -36.12 38.25 -8.39
N LEU A 68 -36.89 37.20 -8.70
CA LEU A 68 -36.89 35.91 -7.98
C LEU A 68 -36.12 34.84 -8.77
N GLY A 69 -35.46 33.91 -8.07
CA GLY A 69 -34.63 32.86 -8.69
C GLY A 69 -33.79 32.04 -7.71
N SER A 70 -34.44 31.33 -6.78
CA SER A 70 -33.77 30.55 -5.73
C SER A 70 -33.16 29.24 -6.25
N SER A 71 -31.83 29.20 -6.40
CA SER A 71 -31.08 27.94 -6.62
C SER A 71 -29.58 28.08 -6.27
N ARG A 72 -28.89 29.08 -6.83
CA ARG A 72 -27.43 29.05 -7.00
C ARG A 72 -26.55 29.47 -5.81
N LYS A 73 -27.09 29.77 -4.62
CA LYS A 73 -26.25 30.26 -3.50
C LYS A 73 -25.45 29.17 -2.77
N LYS A 74 -26.01 27.97 -2.55
CA LYS A 74 -25.34 26.91 -1.76
C LYS A 74 -24.08 26.32 -2.41
N THR A 75 -23.82 26.57 -3.69
CA THR A 75 -22.63 26.05 -4.40
C THR A 75 -21.44 27.02 -4.42
N ALA A 76 -21.66 28.32 -4.17
CA ALA A 76 -20.59 29.32 -4.19
C ALA A 76 -19.73 29.26 -2.91
N ASP A 77 -20.39 29.27 -1.74
CA ASP A 77 -19.71 29.33 -0.43
C ASP A 77 -18.86 28.06 -0.19
N SER A 78 -19.34 26.90 -0.66
CA SER A 78 -18.58 25.63 -0.65
C SER A 78 -17.41 25.58 -1.62
N ALA A 79 -17.43 26.39 -2.69
CA ALA A 79 -16.31 26.51 -3.62
C ALA A 79 -15.22 27.45 -3.09
N ALA A 80 -15.62 28.58 -2.47
CA ALA A 80 -14.71 29.54 -1.84
C ALA A 80 -13.90 28.89 -0.70
N THR A 81 -14.58 28.25 0.24
CA THR A 81 -13.95 27.53 1.37
C THR A 81 -13.02 26.38 0.93
N LEU A 82 -13.26 25.77 -0.24
CA LEU A 82 -12.35 24.77 -0.82
C LEU A 82 -11.08 25.42 -1.41
N VAL A 83 -11.17 26.63 -1.98
CA VAL A 83 -10.01 27.39 -2.49
C VAL A 83 -9.15 27.90 -1.33
N GLU A 84 -9.76 28.42 -0.27
CA GLU A 84 -9.05 28.87 0.93
C GLU A 84 -8.31 27.72 1.62
N ARG A 85 -8.95 26.55 1.78
CA ARG A 85 -8.32 25.34 2.32
C ARG A 85 -7.16 24.82 1.44
N ARG A 86 -7.24 24.95 0.11
CA ARG A 86 -6.12 24.65 -0.81
C ARG A 86 -4.94 25.60 -0.60
N ALA A 87 -5.20 26.91 -0.52
CA ALA A 87 -4.16 27.91 -0.30
C ALA A 87 -3.46 27.69 1.06
N ALA A 88 -4.23 27.44 2.12
CA ALA A 88 -3.71 27.12 3.45
C ALA A 88 -2.84 25.85 3.45
N ALA A 89 -3.22 24.81 2.70
CA ALA A 89 -2.44 23.58 2.59
C ALA A 89 -1.10 23.78 1.86
N GLU A 90 -1.04 24.56 0.78
CA GLU A 90 0.25 24.92 0.17
C GLU A 90 1.10 25.80 1.09
N LEU A 91 0.49 26.74 1.83
CA LEU A 91 1.20 27.66 2.70
C LEU A 91 1.81 26.95 3.91
N ALA A 92 1.04 26.08 4.58
CA ALA A 92 1.48 25.30 5.74
C ALA A 92 2.59 24.29 5.39
N TYR A 93 2.57 23.75 4.16
CA TYR A 93 3.67 22.93 3.65
C TYR A 93 4.93 23.78 3.37
N ARG A 94 4.78 24.94 2.71
CA ARG A 94 5.89 25.86 2.42
C ARG A 94 6.54 26.46 3.66
N SER A 95 5.81 26.60 4.77
CA SER A 95 6.37 27.11 6.04
C SER A 95 7.21 26.09 6.81
N GLY A 96 7.33 24.85 6.33
CA GLY A 96 8.22 23.83 6.91
C GLY A 96 7.84 23.39 8.33
N ALA A 97 6.64 23.72 8.80
CA ALA A 97 6.20 23.43 10.15
C ALA A 97 5.96 21.91 10.31
N PRO A 98 6.72 21.18 11.15
CA PRO A 98 6.44 19.79 11.40
C PRO A 98 5.11 19.65 12.13
N ALA A 99 4.17 18.91 11.55
CA ALA A 99 2.97 18.51 12.25
C ALA A 99 3.38 17.60 13.42
N GLN A 100 3.43 18.16 14.64
CA GLN A 100 3.75 17.42 15.85
C GLN A 100 2.61 16.44 16.15
N SER A 101 2.72 15.24 15.59
CA SER A 101 1.87 14.11 15.96
C SER A 101 2.16 13.76 17.42
N ALA A 102 1.24 14.12 18.31
CA ALA A 102 1.28 13.65 19.69
C ALA A 102 1.19 12.11 19.66
N SER A 103 2.17 11.44 20.26
CA SER A 103 2.27 9.97 20.24
C SER A 103 1.21 9.34 21.14
N THR A 104 -0.03 9.27 20.65
CA THR A 104 -1.11 8.54 21.30
C THR A 104 -0.73 7.05 21.33
N ARG A 105 -0.56 6.49 22.54
CA ARG A 105 -0.26 5.07 22.73
C ARG A 105 -1.52 4.24 22.47
N CYS A 106 -1.78 3.96 21.19
CA CYS A 106 -2.96 3.28 20.68
C CYS A 106 -3.03 1.77 20.99
N LEU A 107 -1.97 1.20 21.53
CA LEU A 107 -1.98 -0.12 22.15
C LEU A 107 -1.57 0.05 23.61
N ARG A 108 -2.54 -0.12 24.52
CA ARG A 108 -2.22 -0.38 25.93
C ARG A 108 -1.54 -1.74 26.01
N THR A 109 -0.81 -1.99 27.10
CA THR A 109 0.13 -3.12 27.19
C THR A 109 -0.58 -4.45 26.92
N PHE A 110 -0.43 -4.97 25.71
CA PHE A 110 -1.01 -6.24 25.27
C PHE A 110 -0.46 -7.36 26.16
N GLN A 111 -1.25 -7.81 27.13
CA GLN A 111 -0.90 -8.99 27.92
C GLN A 111 -1.41 -10.21 27.15
N LEU A 112 -0.48 -11.07 26.74
CA LEU A 112 -0.78 -12.39 26.18
C LEU A 112 -1.26 -13.31 27.32
N GLY A 113 -2.49 -13.08 27.78
CA GLY A 113 -3.12 -13.79 28.89
C GLY A 113 -4.63 -13.61 28.88
N GLU A 114 -5.34 -14.73 28.74
CA GLU A 114 -6.80 -14.89 28.76
C GLU A 114 -7.57 -14.26 27.57
N ASP A 115 -8.77 -14.78 27.35
CA ASP A 115 -9.49 -14.75 26.06
C ASP A 115 -9.71 -13.34 25.46
N ILE A 116 -8.92 -13.00 24.43
CA ILE A 116 -9.24 -11.89 23.53
C ILE A 116 -10.54 -12.23 22.81
N VAL A 117 -11.63 -11.62 23.28
CA VAL A 117 -12.95 -11.72 22.67
C VAL A 117 -12.87 -11.14 21.26
N LEU A 118 -12.80 -12.02 20.26
CA LEU A 118 -13.04 -11.67 18.86
C LEU A 118 -14.34 -10.87 18.79
N GLN A 119 -14.27 -9.55 18.63
CA GLN A 119 -15.48 -8.72 18.56
C GLN A 119 -16.23 -9.17 17.30
N LYS A 120 -17.36 -9.87 17.47
CA LYS A 120 -18.12 -10.48 16.37
C LYS A 120 -18.95 -9.42 15.66
N ASN A 121 -19.18 -9.59 14.36
CA ASN A 121 -20.28 -8.87 13.71
C ASN A 121 -21.60 -9.45 14.24
N THR A 122 -22.33 -8.65 15.01
CA THR A 122 -23.68 -8.97 15.49
C THR A 122 -24.66 -8.75 14.36
N ALA A 123 -24.76 -9.71 13.45
CA ALA A 123 -25.76 -9.71 12.39
C ALA A 123 -27.17 -9.88 13.00
N GLY A 124 -27.87 -8.76 13.19
CA GLY A 124 -29.30 -8.77 13.47
C GLY A 124 -30.07 -9.21 12.21
N GLY A 125 -30.86 -10.26 12.31
CA GLY A 125 -31.74 -10.71 11.24
C GLY A 125 -33.12 -10.09 11.37
N GLY A 126 -33.60 -9.46 10.29
CA GLY A 126 -34.93 -8.85 10.20
C GLY A 126 -34.93 -7.32 10.36
N ASP A 127 -35.93 -6.69 9.74
CA ASP A 127 -36.26 -5.25 9.77
C ASP A 127 -35.16 -4.24 9.38
N GLY A 128 -35.24 -3.73 8.15
CA GLY A 128 -35.68 -2.35 7.87
C GLY A 128 -34.98 -1.11 8.48
N SER A 129 -34.25 -1.20 9.59
CA SER A 129 -33.81 -0.03 10.37
C SER A 129 -32.42 -0.23 11.01
N ASP A 130 -31.46 0.69 10.76
CA ASP A 130 -30.06 0.64 11.27
C ASP A 130 -30.00 0.86 12.81
N PRO A 131 -29.82 -0.18 13.65
CA PRO A 131 -29.83 -0.04 15.09
C PRO A 131 -28.44 0.37 15.58
N GLY A 132 -28.37 1.45 16.37
CA GLY A 132 -27.11 1.96 16.87
C GLY A 132 -26.38 1.02 17.84
N ALA A 133 -25.05 1.21 17.93
CA ALA A 133 -24.16 0.72 18.98
C ALA A 133 -23.82 -0.78 19.05
N SER A 134 -23.04 -1.27 18.07
CA SER A 134 -21.88 -2.13 18.38
C SER A 134 -20.61 -1.60 17.70
N GLY A 135 -19.44 -2.10 18.10
CA GLY A 135 -18.15 -1.37 17.98
C GLY A 135 -17.53 -1.20 16.59
N ARG A 136 -18.13 -1.74 15.52
CA ARG A 136 -17.57 -1.73 14.16
C ARG A 136 -18.61 -1.27 13.14
N LYS A 137 -18.21 -0.39 12.22
CA LYS A 137 -19.07 0.11 11.13
C LYS A 137 -18.33 0.09 9.80
N SER A 138 -18.65 -0.89 8.96
CA SER A 138 -18.25 -0.96 7.55
C SER A 138 -19.14 -0.05 6.70
N ARG A 139 -18.52 0.67 5.76
CA ARG A 139 -19.11 1.73 4.94
C ARG A 139 -18.67 1.61 3.48
N TRP A 140 -19.45 2.22 2.58
CA TRP A 140 -19.25 2.08 1.14
C TRP A 140 -18.36 3.20 0.62
N VAL A 141 -17.22 2.84 0.03
CA VAL A 141 -16.45 3.76 -0.84
C VAL A 141 -17.12 3.82 -2.22
N ARG A 142 -17.55 2.64 -2.73
CA ARG A 142 -18.25 2.50 -4.00
C ARG A 142 -19.07 1.20 -4.00
N ARG A 143 -20.39 1.29 -4.10
CA ARG A 143 -21.23 0.20 -4.66
C ARG A 143 -21.04 0.16 -6.17
N ASN A 144 -21.09 -1.00 -6.82
CA ASN A 144 -21.04 -1.09 -8.28
C ASN A 144 -22.34 -0.56 -8.93
N SER A 145 -22.36 -0.43 -10.26
CA SER A 145 -23.56 -0.01 -11.00
C SER A 145 -23.59 -0.63 -12.40
N ARG A 146 -24.73 -0.58 -13.11
CA ARG A 146 -24.89 -1.13 -14.48
C ARG A 146 -23.88 -0.60 -15.51
N SER A 147 -23.26 0.55 -15.25
CA SER A 147 -22.22 1.19 -16.06
C SER A 147 -20.78 0.92 -15.59
N LEU A 148 -20.61 0.20 -14.48
CA LEU A 148 -19.34 -0.10 -13.83
C LEU A 148 -19.56 -1.27 -12.85
N SER A 149 -19.81 -2.47 -13.39
CA SER A 149 -20.17 -3.67 -12.59
C SER A 149 -18.96 -4.32 -11.92
N TYR A 150 -17.74 -4.05 -12.40
CA TYR A 150 -16.48 -4.55 -11.83
C TYR A 150 -15.71 -3.43 -11.11
N SER A 151 -15.42 -3.64 -9.83
CA SER A 151 -14.49 -2.85 -9.01
C SER A 151 -13.66 -3.78 -8.11
N HIS A 152 -12.33 -3.67 -8.13
CA HIS A 152 -11.44 -4.57 -7.39
C HIS A 152 -10.09 -3.92 -7.01
N MET A 153 -9.23 -4.67 -6.31
CA MET A 153 -7.88 -4.27 -5.88
C MET A 153 -7.78 -2.86 -5.25
N PRO A 154 -8.52 -2.57 -4.16
CA PRO A 154 -8.48 -1.25 -3.54
C PRO A 154 -7.22 -1.00 -2.71
N ASN A 155 -6.82 0.27 -2.63
CA ASN A 155 -5.74 0.77 -1.80
C ASN A 155 -6.12 2.13 -1.19
N VAL A 156 -5.50 2.53 -0.09
CA VAL A 156 -5.89 3.71 0.71
C VAL A 156 -4.68 4.45 1.28
N ASP A 157 -4.67 5.78 1.23
CA ASP A 157 -3.66 6.59 1.94
C ASP A 157 -4.21 7.96 2.37
N LYS A 158 -3.43 8.74 3.14
CA LYS A 158 -3.73 10.10 3.58
C LYS A 158 -3.02 11.12 2.67
N LEU A 159 -3.78 11.99 2.01
CA LEU A 159 -3.26 13.19 1.34
C LEU A 159 -2.56 14.11 2.36
N ALA A 160 -1.74 15.06 1.89
CA ALA A 160 -0.93 15.95 2.74
C ALA A 160 -1.74 16.58 3.88
N ASN A 161 -2.96 17.05 3.58
CA ASN A 161 -3.93 17.67 4.48
C ASN A 161 -4.71 16.71 5.41
N GLY A 162 -4.39 15.41 5.40
CA GLY A 162 -5.05 14.38 6.21
C GLY A 162 -6.26 13.70 5.54
N THR A 163 -6.80 14.23 4.45
CA THR A 163 -7.94 13.62 3.74
C THR A 163 -7.57 12.23 3.22
N LEU A 164 -8.39 11.21 3.53
CA LEU A 164 -8.22 9.88 2.96
C LEU A 164 -8.54 9.87 1.47
N ILE A 165 -7.67 9.24 0.70
CA ILE A 165 -7.86 8.87 -0.71
C ILE A 165 -7.90 7.35 -0.82
N VAL A 166 -8.91 6.82 -1.51
CA VAL A 166 -9.01 5.40 -1.88
C VAL A 166 -8.97 5.29 -3.39
N THR A 167 -8.10 4.41 -3.91
CA THR A 167 -8.04 4.02 -5.33
C THR A 167 -8.47 2.57 -5.52
N TRP A 168 -9.03 2.23 -6.67
CA TRP A 168 -9.34 0.85 -7.08
C TRP A 168 -9.31 0.72 -8.61
N GLN A 169 -9.17 -0.51 -9.13
CA GLN A 169 -9.33 -0.76 -10.58
C GLN A 169 -10.80 -1.09 -10.88
N ALA A 170 -11.36 -0.56 -11.96
CA ALA A 170 -12.76 -0.80 -12.34
C ALA A 170 -12.98 -0.76 -13.86
N ALA A 171 -14.02 -1.46 -14.30
CA ALA A 171 -14.43 -1.60 -15.69
C ALA A 171 -15.97 -1.66 -15.79
N ALA A 172 -16.52 -1.41 -16.98
CA ALA A 172 -17.95 -1.43 -17.26
C ALA A 172 -18.58 -2.80 -16.94
N ASP A 173 -17.87 -3.88 -17.29
CA ASP A 173 -18.34 -5.27 -17.20
C ASP A 173 -17.39 -6.19 -16.40
N VAL A 174 -16.13 -6.35 -16.85
CA VAL A 174 -15.29 -7.47 -16.42
C VAL A 174 -13.79 -7.13 -16.33
N GLU A 175 -13.10 -7.81 -15.41
CA GLU A 175 -11.65 -7.75 -15.21
C GLU A 175 -10.85 -7.87 -16.51
N GLY A 176 -9.95 -6.92 -16.76
CA GLY A 176 -9.09 -6.87 -17.94
C GLY A 176 -9.78 -6.40 -19.22
N ALA A 177 -11.04 -5.94 -19.17
CA ALA A 177 -11.68 -5.31 -20.31
C ALA A 177 -10.90 -4.07 -20.80
N MET A 178 -11.11 -3.70 -22.07
CA MET A 178 -10.38 -2.61 -22.75
C MET A 178 -10.57 -1.25 -22.07
N ASP A 179 -11.67 -1.06 -21.38
CA ASP A 179 -12.04 0.15 -20.63
C ASP A 179 -11.60 0.11 -19.16
N GLN A 180 -10.96 -0.97 -18.67
CA GLN A 180 -10.52 -1.04 -17.26
C GLN A 180 -9.54 0.10 -16.95
N ARG A 181 -9.89 0.95 -16.00
CA ARG A 181 -9.08 2.09 -15.55
C ARG A 181 -9.06 2.16 -14.03
N ILE A 182 -8.14 2.95 -13.50
CA ILE A 182 -8.10 3.27 -12.07
C ILE A 182 -9.14 4.35 -11.78
N TYR A 183 -9.90 4.16 -10.72
CA TYR A 183 -10.82 5.13 -10.14
C TYR A 183 -10.36 5.47 -8.72
N PHE A 184 -10.79 6.62 -8.22
CA PHE A 184 -10.52 7.05 -6.86
C PHE A 184 -11.63 7.91 -6.28
N ALA A 185 -11.73 7.90 -4.95
CA ALA A 185 -12.61 8.77 -4.16
C ALA A 185 -11.80 9.43 -3.03
N LEU A 186 -12.29 10.59 -2.56
CA LEU A 186 -11.76 11.29 -1.39
C LEU A 186 -12.81 11.25 -0.29
N ALA A 187 -12.41 11.00 0.95
CA ALA A 187 -13.32 11.06 2.10
C ALA A 187 -13.75 12.51 2.37
N THR A 188 -14.97 12.70 2.85
CA THR A 188 -15.44 13.99 3.41
C THR A 188 -15.17 14.13 4.91
N ASP A 189 -14.80 13.03 5.57
CA ASP A 189 -14.41 12.95 6.98
C ASP A 189 -13.01 12.31 7.20
N THR A 190 -12.56 12.24 8.45
CA THR A 190 -11.22 11.75 8.86
C THR A 190 -11.03 10.23 8.72
N TYR A 191 -12.11 9.44 8.82
CA TYR A 191 -12.06 7.98 8.95
C TYR A 191 -12.68 7.24 7.74
N GLY A 192 -13.26 7.97 6.79
CA GLY A 192 -13.83 7.40 5.55
C GLY A 192 -15.23 6.82 5.74
N THR A 193 -16.07 7.44 6.56
CA THR A 193 -17.48 7.04 6.69
C THR A 193 -18.34 7.58 5.55
N GLU A 194 -17.99 8.74 5.01
CA GLU A 194 -18.57 9.40 3.84
C GLU A 194 -17.52 9.71 2.77
N TRP A 195 -17.95 9.72 1.50
CA TRP A 195 -17.08 9.82 0.32
C TRP A 195 -17.63 10.77 -0.73
N GLY A 196 -16.75 11.60 -1.30
CA GLY A 196 -17.03 12.39 -2.49
C GLY A 196 -17.14 11.55 -3.76
N VAL A 197 -17.75 12.12 -4.80
CA VAL A 197 -18.04 11.42 -6.07
C VAL A 197 -16.77 10.74 -6.66
N PRO A 198 -16.83 9.43 -6.95
CA PRO A 198 -15.74 8.70 -7.61
C PRO A 198 -15.32 9.33 -8.94
N ARG A 199 -14.01 9.45 -9.14
CA ARG A 199 -13.40 9.98 -10.36
C ARG A 199 -12.49 8.95 -11.01
N ARG A 200 -12.51 8.85 -12.34
CA ARG A 200 -11.46 8.14 -13.09
C ARG A 200 -10.13 8.89 -12.93
N LEU A 201 -9.03 8.15 -12.76
CA LEU A 201 -7.68 8.71 -12.73
C LEU A 201 -7.38 9.40 -14.09
N PRO A 202 -6.99 10.69 -14.10
CA PRO A 202 -6.84 11.48 -15.33
C PRO A 202 -5.48 11.26 -16.02
N VAL A 203 -5.16 9.99 -16.31
CA VAL A 203 -3.94 9.58 -17.03
C VAL A 203 -4.27 9.00 -18.40
N PRO A 204 -3.40 9.18 -19.42
CA PRO A 204 -3.49 8.42 -20.65
C PRO A 204 -3.25 6.93 -20.36
N ALA A 205 -3.95 6.05 -21.10
CA ALA A 205 -3.78 4.60 -20.98
C ALA A 205 -4.24 3.90 -22.26
N THR A 206 -3.32 3.18 -22.90
CA THR A 206 -3.55 2.37 -24.12
C THR A 206 -4.03 0.96 -23.79
N GLY A 207 -3.68 0.42 -22.62
CA GLY A 207 -4.19 -0.86 -22.12
C GLY A 207 -5.07 -0.73 -20.88
N ALA A 208 -5.41 -1.88 -20.29
CA ALA A 208 -6.01 -1.93 -18.95
C ALA A 208 -5.01 -1.42 -17.90
N LEU A 209 -5.51 -0.66 -16.92
CA LEU A 209 -4.76 -0.26 -15.73
C LEU A 209 -5.08 -1.19 -14.55
N TRP A 210 -4.05 -1.56 -13.81
CA TRP A 210 -4.10 -2.58 -12.75
C TRP A 210 -3.40 -2.11 -11.47
N SER A 211 -3.77 -2.72 -10.35
CA SER A 211 -3.04 -2.66 -9.08
C SER A 211 -2.68 -1.24 -8.61
N PRO A 212 -3.66 -0.34 -8.40
CA PRO A 212 -3.38 1.02 -7.93
C PRO A 212 -2.91 1.02 -6.48
N ILE A 213 -1.60 1.18 -6.25
CA ILE A 213 -0.98 1.21 -4.93
C ILE A 213 -0.63 2.64 -4.54
N LEU A 214 -1.20 3.12 -3.43
CA LEU A 214 -0.92 4.43 -2.87
C LEU A 214 0.20 4.36 -1.81
N HIS A 215 1.04 5.38 -1.78
CA HIS A 215 2.03 5.61 -0.72
C HIS A 215 2.23 7.11 -0.49
N ARG A 216 1.94 7.59 0.72
CA ARG A 216 2.32 8.95 1.13
C ARG A 216 3.83 9.04 1.40
N SER A 217 4.52 9.79 0.56
CA SER A 217 5.89 10.27 0.77
C SER A 217 6.00 11.11 2.04
N ASP A 218 6.95 10.77 2.91
CA ASP A 218 7.32 11.55 4.09
C ASP A 218 8.26 12.72 3.74
N VAL A 219 8.96 12.64 2.60
CA VAL A 219 9.92 13.65 2.13
C VAL A 219 9.22 14.93 1.63
N ASP A 220 8.13 14.78 0.89
CA ASP A 220 7.47 15.90 0.20
C ASP A 220 5.93 15.91 0.33
N GLY A 221 5.38 15.05 1.19
CA GLY A 221 3.94 14.96 1.47
C GLY A 221 3.07 14.46 0.30
N ARG A 222 3.66 14.14 -0.87
CA ARG A 222 2.91 13.64 -2.02
C ARG A 222 2.43 12.22 -1.78
N VAL A 223 1.20 11.95 -2.22
CA VAL A 223 0.75 10.57 -2.43
C VAL A 223 1.22 10.13 -3.81
N TRP A 224 2.10 9.14 -3.82
CA TRP A 224 2.54 8.40 -4.99
C TRP A 224 1.50 7.32 -5.29
N LEU A 225 1.13 7.16 -6.56
CA LEU A 225 0.24 6.12 -7.06
C LEU A 225 1.01 5.28 -8.09
N PHE A 226 1.46 4.12 -7.65
CA PHE A 226 2.05 3.10 -8.51
C PHE A 226 0.96 2.24 -9.12
N TYR A 227 1.14 1.81 -10.37
CA TYR A 227 0.20 0.93 -11.06
C TYR A 227 0.90 0.16 -12.18
N ALA A 228 0.24 -0.89 -12.69
CA ALA A 228 0.68 -1.58 -13.89
C ALA A 228 -0.25 -1.27 -15.08
N GLU A 229 0.31 -1.14 -16.28
CA GLU A 229 -0.45 -0.95 -17.52
C GLU A 229 -0.13 -2.03 -18.55
N SER A 230 -1.17 -2.71 -19.05
CA SER A 230 -1.02 -3.74 -20.09
C SER A 230 -0.65 -3.15 -21.44
N ARG A 231 0.06 -3.95 -22.26
CA ARG A 231 0.56 -3.51 -23.57
C ARG A 231 0.58 -4.64 -24.60
N ASP A 232 1.20 -5.77 -24.27
CA ASP A 232 1.50 -6.82 -25.26
C ASP A 232 0.55 -8.04 -25.22
N CYS A 233 -0.04 -8.38 -24.06
CA CYS A 233 -0.61 -9.71 -23.82
C CYS A 233 -2.11 -9.73 -23.54
N MET A 234 -2.88 -10.42 -24.37
CA MET A 234 -4.35 -10.47 -24.32
C MET A 234 -4.87 -11.92 -24.37
N ARG A 235 -5.83 -12.25 -23.51
CA ARG A 235 -6.62 -13.48 -23.60
C ARG A 235 -7.65 -13.35 -24.74
N PRO A 236 -7.81 -14.35 -25.62
CA PRO A 236 -8.85 -14.34 -26.64
C PRO A 236 -10.25 -14.42 -26.00
N SER A 237 -11.28 -14.11 -26.79
CA SER A 237 -12.68 -14.29 -26.37
C SER A 237 -12.97 -15.76 -25.99
N HIS A 238 -13.76 -15.99 -24.95
CA HIS A 238 -14.15 -17.33 -24.51
C HIS A 238 -15.51 -17.31 -23.81
N GLY A 239 -16.48 -18.06 -24.35
CA GLY A 239 -17.87 -18.05 -23.86
C GLY A 239 -18.44 -16.62 -23.87
N ARG A 240 -19.03 -16.20 -22.75
CA ARG A 240 -19.56 -14.84 -22.56
C ARG A 240 -18.48 -13.74 -22.46
N PHE A 241 -17.20 -14.09 -22.34
CA PHE A 241 -16.15 -13.11 -22.11
C PHE A 241 -15.53 -12.59 -23.43
N PRO A 242 -15.43 -11.26 -23.61
CA PRO A 242 -14.70 -10.66 -24.73
C PRO A 242 -13.18 -10.89 -24.63
N PRO A 243 -12.39 -10.49 -25.64
CA PRO A 243 -10.94 -10.38 -25.51
C PRO A 243 -10.55 -9.43 -24.37
N ARG A 244 -9.62 -9.85 -23.50
CA ARG A 244 -9.27 -9.13 -22.26
C ARG A 244 -7.78 -9.17 -21.99
N TRP A 245 -7.22 -8.07 -21.50
CA TRP A 245 -5.84 -7.99 -21.06
C TRP A 245 -5.55 -9.02 -19.95
N VAL A 246 -4.34 -9.56 -19.93
CA VAL A 246 -3.83 -10.27 -18.74
C VAL A 246 -3.53 -9.27 -17.62
N PRO A 247 -3.53 -9.67 -16.34
CA PRO A 247 -3.15 -8.78 -15.25
C PRO A 247 -1.73 -8.23 -15.42
N GLY A 248 -1.60 -6.90 -15.28
CA GLY A 248 -0.31 -6.20 -15.28
C GLY A 248 0.27 -5.82 -16.63
N GLY A 249 1.55 -5.44 -16.60
CA GLY A 249 2.32 -5.01 -17.76
C GLY A 249 3.54 -4.20 -17.35
N ASP A 250 3.71 -2.99 -17.91
CA ASP A 250 4.73 -2.02 -17.50
C ASP A 250 4.33 -1.36 -16.17
N ILE A 251 5.22 -1.29 -15.16
CA ILE A 251 4.95 -0.55 -13.90
C ILE A 251 5.23 0.94 -14.11
N LYS A 252 4.23 1.76 -13.79
CA LYS A 252 4.25 3.22 -13.91
C LYS A 252 3.89 3.87 -12.58
N VAL A 253 4.21 5.15 -12.43
CA VAL A 253 3.89 5.96 -11.25
C VAL A 253 3.45 7.37 -11.64
N THR A 254 2.48 7.91 -10.91
CA THR A 254 2.08 9.32 -10.90
C THR A 254 1.97 9.81 -9.46
N THR A 255 2.04 11.13 -9.21
CA THR A 255 1.98 11.69 -7.85
C THR A 255 0.96 12.83 -7.74
N THR A 256 0.47 13.06 -6.53
CA THR A 256 -0.45 14.17 -6.20
C THR A 256 -0.17 14.72 -4.80
N LEU A 257 -0.48 16.01 -4.56
CA LEU A 257 -0.57 16.59 -3.21
C LEU A 257 -2.02 16.63 -2.69
N THR A 258 -2.99 16.70 -3.60
CA THR A 258 -4.37 17.17 -3.36
C THR A 258 -5.45 16.21 -3.88
N GLY A 259 -5.07 15.14 -4.59
CA GLY A 259 -5.97 14.20 -5.25
C GLY A 259 -6.67 14.73 -6.51
N ASP A 260 -6.75 16.04 -6.73
CA ASP A 260 -7.40 16.63 -7.91
C ASP A 260 -6.47 16.92 -9.09
N ARG A 261 -5.16 17.05 -8.85
CA ARG A 261 -4.12 17.21 -9.88
C ARG A 261 -3.08 16.11 -9.75
N TRP A 262 -2.70 15.51 -10.88
CA TRP A 262 -1.78 14.38 -10.96
C TRP A 262 -0.64 14.70 -11.93
N THR A 263 0.57 14.23 -11.65
CA THR A 263 1.71 14.38 -12.57
C THR A 263 1.57 13.49 -13.80
N ALA A 264 2.27 13.82 -14.89
CA ALA A 264 2.46 12.89 -16.00
C ALA A 264 3.00 11.54 -15.48
N PRO A 265 2.51 10.39 -15.99
CA PRO A 265 3.04 9.08 -15.60
C PRO A 265 4.49 8.88 -16.01
N ARG A 266 5.28 8.27 -15.11
CA ARG A 266 6.66 7.84 -15.35
C ARG A 266 6.76 6.32 -15.28
N LEU A 267 7.48 5.71 -16.22
CA LEU A 267 7.84 4.29 -16.19
C LEU A 267 8.89 4.04 -15.09
N ILE A 268 8.76 2.96 -14.30
CA ILE A 268 9.76 2.57 -13.29
C ILE A 268 10.26 1.12 -13.39
N LEU A 269 9.54 0.26 -14.12
CA LEU A 269 9.97 -1.11 -14.47
C LEU A 269 9.19 -1.55 -15.72
N SER A 270 9.86 -1.95 -16.80
CA SER A 270 9.17 -2.45 -17.99
C SER A 270 8.76 -3.92 -17.86
N MET A 271 7.72 -4.34 -18.61
CA MET A 271 7.46 -5.75 -18.85
C MET A 271 8.60 -6.43 -19.65
N ASP A 272 9.31 -5.68 -20.51
CA ASP A 272 10.42 -6.16 -21.33
C ASP A 272 11.57 -6.70 -20.45
N GLU A 273 11.85 -6.02 -19.32
CA GLU A 273 12.86 -6.40 -18.34
C GLU A 273 12.53 -7.75 -17.67
N GLY A 274 13.38 -8.76 -17.87
CA GLY A 274 13.07 -10.12 -17.43
C GLY A 274 12.07 -10.84 -18.35
N GLY A 275 12.16 -10.62 -19.66
CA GLY A 275 11.64 -11.54 -20.68
C GLY A 275 10.22 -11.29 -21.16
N GLY A 276 9.73 -10.05 -21.10
CA GLY A 276 8.40 -9.70 -21.61
C GLY A 276 7.24 -10.22 -20.76
N ILE A 277 7.49 -10.65 -19.52
CA ILE A 277 6.42 -11.05 -18.58
C ILE A 277 5.82 -9.80 -17.90
N PRO A 278 4.48 -9.63 -17.91
CA PRO A 278 3.77 -8.60 -17.17
C PRO A 278 4.18 -8.50 -15.71
N LYS A 279 4.31 -7.27 -15.21
CA LYS A 279 4.58 -6.97 -13.80
C LYS A 279 3.30 -6.53 -13.11
N VAL A 280 3.12 -6.91 -11.85
CA VAL A 280 1.93 -6.59 -11.05
C VAL A 280 2.33 -6.21 -9.62
N LEU A 281 1.54 -5.33 -9.00
CA LEU A 281 1.68 -4.88 -7.61
C LEU A 281 0.47 -5.34 -6.77
N ALA A 282 0.58 -5.34 -5.45
CA ALA A 282 -0.55 -5.63 -4.56
C ALA A 282 -0.55 -4.81 -3.26
N ASN A 283 0.62 -4.61 -2.66
CA ASN A 283 0.76 -3.93 -1.36
C ASN A 283 1.69 -2.72 -1.46
N LYS A 284 1.61 -1.87 -0.44
CA LYS A 284 2.39 -0.64 -0.36
C LYS A 284 3.89 -0.92 -0.33
N PRO A 285 4.73 0.01 -0.81
CA PRO A 285 6.11 0.04 -0.41
C PRO A 285 6.22 0.40 1.08
N ILE A 286 7.21 -0.18 1.74
CA ILE A 286 7.72 0.33 3.02
C ILE A 286 8.90 1.26 2.79
N LYS A 287 9.16 2.15 3.74
CA LYS A 287 10.43 2.88 3.87
C LYS A 287 11.14 2.34 5.10
N THR A 288 12.38 1.87 4.95
CA THR A 288 13.14 1.25 6.03
C THR A 288 13.78 2.27 6.97
N SER A 289 14.29 1.80 8.11
CA SER A 289 15.18 2.51 9.04
C SER A 289 16.43 3.09 8.38
N THR A 290 16.81 2.56 7.21
CA THR A 290 17.91 3.04 6.35
C THR A 290 17.45 3.97 5.22
N ASN A 291 16.25 4.57 5.31
CA ASN A 291 15.59 5.41 4.30
C ASN A 291 15.41 4.73 2.92
N THR A 292 15.49 3.41 2.83
CA THR A 292 15.35 2.67 1.57
C THR A 292 13.88 2.32 1.33
N TRP A 293 13.36 2.65 0.15
CA TRP A 293 12.00 2.27 -0.25
C TRP A 293 12.02 0.85 -0.85
N VAL A 294 11.12 -0.02 -0.38
CA VAL A 294 11.02 -1.42 -0.81
C VAL A 294 9.59 -1.72 -1.25
N LEU A 295 9.36 -1.80 -2.56
CA LEU A 295 8.06 -1.99 -3.21
C LEU A 295 7.86 -3.46 -3.65
N PRO A 296 6.93 -4.23 -3.05
CA PRO A 296 6.66 -5.61 -3.47
C PRO A 296 5.98 -5.69 -4.84
N PHE A 297 6.49 -6.58 -5.71
CA PHE A 297 5.90 -6.89 -7.01
C PHE A 297 6.04 -8.38 -7.35
N TRP A 298 5.31 -8.86 -8.35
CA TRP A 298 5.60 -10.15 -9.00
C TRP A 298 5.53 -10.08 -10.53
N ARG A 299 6.11 -11.12 -11.16
CA ARG A 299 6.02 -11.40 -12.60
C ARG A 299 4.83 -12.34 -12.83
N GLU A 300 3.77 -11.84 -13.45
CA GLU A 300 2.54 -12.59 -13.71
C GLU A 300 2.62 -13.35 -15.04
N VAL A 301 2.65 -14.68 -14.99
CA VAL A 301 2.77 -15.50 -16.21
C VAL A 301 1.50 -15.36 -17.05
N PRO A 302 1.57 -14.90 -18.31
CA PRO A 302 0.41 -14.64 -19.15
C PRO A 302 -0.25 -15.96 -19.61
N ARG A 303 -1.04 -16.59 -18.73
CA ARG A 303 -1.74 -17.84 -19.02
C ARG A 303 -2.90 -17.63 -19.99
N ASN A 304 -2.98 -18.53 -20.97
CA ASN A 304 -3.97 -18.58 -22.05
C ASN A 304 -4.07 -17.26 -22.84
N ALA A 305 -2.94 -16.57 -22.98
CA ALA A 305 -2.83 -15.32 -23.72
C ALA A 305 -2.23 -15.53 -25.11
N LYS A 306 -2.44 -14.54 -25.98
CA LYS A 306 -1.73 -14.34 -27.24
C LYS A 306 -1.09 -12.94 -27.22
N PRO A 307 -0.01 -12.71 -27.99
CA PRO A 307 0.43 -11.36 -28.29
C PRO A 307 -0.67 -10.59 -29.05
N VAL A 308 -0.79 -9.29 -28.80
CA VAL A 308 -1.50 -8.38 -29.71
C VAL A 308 -0.66 -8.14 -30.97
N GLU A 309 -1.27 -7.59 -32.01
CA GLU A 309 -0.54 -7.27 -33.25
C GLU A 309 0.60 -6.27 -32.99
N GLY A 310 1.79 -6.54 -33.53
CA GLY A 310 2.99 -5.73 -33.31
C GLY A 310 3.64 -5.84 -31.91
N ALA A 311 3.12 -6.69 -31.00
CA ALA A 311 3.71 -6.88 -29.67
C ALA A 311 5.14 -7.44 -29.70
N LYS A 312 5.98 -7.03 -28.73
CA LYS A 312 7.34 -7.56 -28.57
C LYS A 312 7.36 -8.87 -27.78
N SER A 313 6.57 -8.94 -26.71
CA SER A 313 6.45 -10.16 -25.91
C SER A 313 5.71 -11.24 -26.69
N LYS A 314 6.19 -12.48 -26.59
CA LYS A 314 5.49 -13.65 -27.15
C LYS A 314 4.25 -14.04 -26.34
N CYS A 315 4.09 -13.51 -25.12
CA CYS A 315 2.96 -13.78 -24.23
C CYS A 315 2.70 -15.26 -23.91
N THR A 316 3.71 -16.11 -24.11
CA THR A 316 3.67 -17.55 -23.83
C THR A 316 4.13 -17.84 -22.40
N ALA A 317 3.28 -18.52 -21.62
CA ALA A 317 3.76 -19.30 -20.49
C ALA A 317 4.74 -20.39 -20.96
N PRO A 318 5.76 -20.78 -20.17
CA PRO A 318 6.58 -21.94 -20.51
C PRO A 318 5.76 -23.22 -20.65
N VAL A 319 6.03 -23.98 -21.71
CA VAL A 319 5.47 -25.32 -21.90
C VAL A 319 5.94 -26.20 -20.73
N GLY A 320 5.00 -26.82 -20.02
CA GLY A 320 5.24 -27.50 -18.73
C GLY A 320 4.41 -26.94 -17.56
N ALA A 321 3.78 -25.78 -17.71
CA ALA A 321 2.87 -25.21 -16.70
C ALA A 321 1.46 -25.85 -16.65
N GLY A 322 1.33 -27.10 -17.12
CA GLY A 322 0.06 -27.84 -17.22
C GLY A 322 -0.21 -28.71 -16.00
N SER A 323 -1.50 -28.83 -15.63
CA SER A 323 -2.05 -29.69 -14.58
C SER A 323 -1.23 -29.83 -13.28
N LEU A 324 -1.46 -28.90 -12.35
CA LEU A 324 -1.26 -29.17 -10.92
C LEU A 324 -2.48 -29.95 -10.38
N GLY A 325 -2.72 -31.13 -10.96
CA GLY A 325 -3.56 -32.15 -10.34
C GLY A 325 -2.93 -32.63 -9.03
N GLY A 326 -3.75 -33.12 -8.10
CA GLY A 326 -3.32 -33.40 -6.73
C GLY A 326 -2.11 -34.32 -6.64
N VAL A 327 -1.11 -33.92 -5.84
CA VAL A 327 0.07 -34.74 -5.51
C VAL A 327 0.15 -34.85 -3.99
N ASN A 328 0.17 -36.08 -3.49
CA ASN A 328 0.20 -36.37 -2.06
C ASN A 328 1.60 -36.13 -1.45
N SER A 329 1.64 -35.99 -0.13
CA SER A 329 2.81 -35.64 0.67
C SER A 329 4.00 -36.60 0.53
N ALA A 330 5.12 -36.12 -0.01
CA ALA A 330 6.45 -36.64 0.26
C ALA A 330 7.50 -35.52 0.08
N GLY A 331 8.51 -35.46 0.94
CA GLY A 331 9.53 -34.41 0.91
C GLY A 331 10.65 -34.67 -0.09
N ALA A 332 11.13 -33.62 -0.76
CA ALA A 332 12.35 -33.65 -1.56
C ALA A 332 13.15 -32.34 -1.37
N THR A 333 14.22 -32.40 -0.59
CA THR A 333 15.24 -31.34 -0.51
C THR A 333 16.10 -31.34 -1.77
N LEU A 334 16.35 -30.18 -2.35
CA LEU A 334 17.40 -29.99 -3.36
C LEU A 334 18.26 -28.79 -2.99
N SER A 335 19.58 -29.03 -3.00
CA SER A 335 20.62 -28.04 -2.73
C SER A 335 20.85 -27.12 -3.93
N GLY A 336 21.43 -25.95 -3.68
CA GLY A 336 21.75 -24.98 -4.73
C GLY A 336 22.94 -25.41 -5.59
N GLY A 337 22.91 -25.02 -6.86
CA GLY A 337 24.02 -25.12 -7.80
C GLY A 337 23.93 -24.00 -8.83
N ALA A 338 25.07 -23.39 -9.16
CA ALA A 338 25.16 -22.34 -10.17
C ALA A 338 25.90 -22.85 -11.42
N GLY A 339 25.49 -22.39 -12.60
CA GLY A 339 26.09 -22.75 -13.89
C GLY A 339 25.12 -23.54 -14.78
N GLY A 340 24.86 -23.02 -15.99
CA GLY A 340 23.96 -23.64 -16.96
C GLY A 340 23.40 -22.65 -17.97
N SER A 341 24.16 -22.35 -19.03
CA SER A 341 23.69 -21.54 -20.16
C SER A 341 22.74 -22.37 -21.05
N GLY A 342 21.51 -22.57 -20.56
CA GLY A 342 20.43 -23.26 -21.25
C GLY A 342 19.17 -22.39 -21.30
N ASN A 343 18.31 -22.64 -22.30
CA ASN A 343 17.16 -21.81 -22.66
C ASN A 343 16.17 -21.66 -21.48
N SER A 344 16.34 -20.62 -20.67
CA SER A 344 15.77 -20.55 -19.33
C SER A 344 14.31 -20.08 -19.38
N ALA A 345 13.40 -21.05 -19.32
CA ALA A 345 11.97 -20.86 -19.20
C ALA A 345 11.62 -19.79 -18.14
N VAL A 346 11.13 -18.63 -18.58
CA VAL A 346 10.86 -17.49 -17.68
C VAL A 346 9.65 -17.82 -16.81
N LYS A 347 9.89 -18.03 -15.51
CA LYS A 347 8.87 -18.38 -14.51
C LYS A 347 8.26 -17.13 -13.87
N GLY A 348 7.01 -17.25 -13.44
CA GLY A 348 6.40 -16.29 -12.52
C GLY A 348 7.17 -16.29 -11.20
N SER A 349 7.44 -15.11 -10.67
CA SER A 349 8.29 -14.93 -9.48
C SER A 349 7.92 -13.66 -8.72
N ALA A 350 7.95 -13.74 -7.39
CA ALA A 350 7.89 -12.55 -6.55
C ALA A 350 9.26 -11.88 -6.40
N GLY A 351 9.25 -10.60 -6.08
CA GLY A 351 10.44 -9.80 -5.79
C GLY A 351 10.08 -8.44 -5.21
N VAL A 352 11.08 -7.56 -5.18
CA VAL A 352 10.94 -6.16 -4.75
C VAL A 352 11.63 -5.23 -5.74
N LEU A 353 11.06 -4.05 -5.92
CA LEU A 353 11.75 -2.88 -6.46
C LEU A 353 12.32 -2.11 -5.27
N VAL A 354 13.61 -1.79 -5.31
CA VAL A 354 14.35 -1.13 -4.22
C VAL A 354 14.87 0.23 -4.70
N SER A 355 14.57 1.30 -3.96
CA SER A 355 15.07 2.65 -4.21
C SER A 355 15.78 3.18 -2.97
N THR A 356 16.99 3.74 -3.15
CA THR A 356 17.78 4.38 -2.09
C THR A 356 17.78 5.91 -2.22
N ASP A 357 16.91 6.46 -3.07
CA ASP A 357 16.87 7.86 -3.50
C ASP A 357 15.45 8.42 -3.55
N ASN A 358 14.61 8.00 -2.59
CA ASN A 358 13.22 8.44 -2.40
C ASN A 358 12.34 8.25 -3.66
N GLY A 359 12.50 7.11 -4.32
CA GLY A 359 11.71 6.68 -5.47
C GLY A 359 12.16 7.23 -6.82
N ALA A 360 13.30 7.93 -6.90
CA ALA A 360 13.81 8.44 -8.17
C ALA A 360 14.25 7.30 -9.10
N HIS A 361 15.15 6.41 -8.66
CA HIS A 361 15.56 5.21 -9.39
C HIS A 361 15.21 3.94 -8.62
N TRP A 362 15.00 2.83 -9.34
CA TRP A 362 14.54 1.56 -8.77
C TRP A 362 15.36 0.39 -9.31
N ASN A 363 15.75 -0.52 -8.41
CA ASN A 363 16.52 -1.72 -8.74
C ASN A 363 15.67 -2.97 -8.45
N VAL A 364 15.64 -3.91 -9.39
CA VAL A 364 14.89 -5.16 -9.23
C VAL A 364 15.71 -6.17 -8.41
N HIS A 365 15.17 -6.63 -7.30
CA HIS A 365 15.76 -7.67 -6.47
C HIS A 365 14.80 -8.83 -6.18
N GLY A 366 15.38 -10.01 -5.92
CA GLY A 366 14.66 -11.27 -5.81
C GLY A 366 14.16 -11.83 -7.14
N ALA A 367 13.89 -13.14 -7.12
CA ALA A 367 13.20 -13.89 -8.17
C ALA A 367 12.56 -15.13 -7.53
N LEU A 368 11.85 -14.93 -6.42
CA LEU A 368 11.40 -16.02 -5.56
C LEU A 368 10.34 -16.86 -6.27
N THR A 369 10.56 -18.18 -6.28
CA THR A 369 9.63 -19.19 -6.80
C THR A 369 9.57 -20.36 -5.81
N HIS A 370 8.51 -21.16 -5.88
CA HIS A 370 8.38 -22.39 -5.09
C HIS A 370 7.85 -23.51 -6.00
N PRO A 371 8.30 -24.77 -5.88
CA PRO A 371 7.84 -25.84 -6.77
C PRO A 371 6.36 -26.18 -6.59
N LEU A 372 5.85 -26.14 -5.35
CA LEU A 372 4.48 -26.53 -5.03
C LEU A 372 3.45 -25.39 -5.14
N THR A 373 3.88 -24.12 -5.26
CA THR A 373 2.91 -23.01 -5.28
C THR A 373 3.48 -21.75 -5.92
N TRP A 374 2.60 -20.84 -6.37
CA TRP A 374 3.05 -19.55 -6.87
C TRP A 374 3.15 -18.56 -5.71
N LEU A 375 4.10 -17.65 -5.83
CA LEU A 375 4.35 -16.60 -4.85
C LEU A 375 3.96 -15.28 -5.52
N ILE A 376 2.81 -14.74 -5.12
CA ILE A 376 2.18 -13.56 -5.74
C ILE A 376 1.60 -12.65 -4.65
N GLU A 377 1.21 -11.43 -5.04
CA GLU A 377 0.51 -10.46 -4.18
C GLU A 377 1.21 -10.23 -2.82
N ASN A 378 2.53 -10.19 -2.86
CA ASN A 378 3.40 -10.13 -1.70
C ASN A 378 3.25 -8.81 -0.91
N THR A 379 3.59 -8.87 0.38
CA THR A 379 3.65 -7.72 1.29
C THR A 379 4.94 -7.80 2.11
N VAL A 380 5.52 -6.66 2.49
CA VAL A 380 6.82 -6.60 3.18
C VAL A 380 6.71 -5.74 4.44
N ALA A 381 7.44 -6.10 5.49
CA ALA A 381 7.73 -5.26 6.66
C ALA A 381 9.23 -5.35 7.01
N GLU A 382 9.77 -4.33 7.66
CA GLU A 382 11.06 -4.44 8.36
C GLU A 382 10.79 -5.01 9.76
N ARG A 383 11.77 -5.69 10.35
CA ARG A 383 11.71 -6.20 11.73
C ARG A 383 12.73 -5.43 12.57
N ARG A 384 12.60 -5.44 13.89
CA ARG A 384 13.51 -4.72 14.82
C ARG A 384 15.00 -5.04 14.60
N ASP A 385 15.33 -6.24 14.11
CA ASP A 385 16.69 -6.67 13.76
C ASP A 385 17.17 -6.19 12.37
N ARG A 386 16.43 -5.30 11.71
CA ARG A 386 16.58 -4.81 10.33
C ARG A 386 16.52 -5.89 9.24
N SER A 387 16.09 -7.11 9.58
CA SER A 387 15.68 -8.07 8.57
C SER A 387 14.35 -7.66 7.96
N LEU A 388 14.12 -7.98 6.69
CA LEU A 388 12.81 -7.79 6.06
C LEU A 388 12.04 -9.12 6.09
N LEU A 389 10.77 -9.07 6.50
CA LEU A 389 9.81 -10.15 6.32
C LEU A 389 8.99 -9.88 5.06
N MET A 390 8.96 -10.84 4.14
CA MET A 390 8.01 -10.86 3.02
C MET A 390 7.01 -12.00 3.24
N LEU A 391 5.71 -11.70 3.13
CA LEU A 391 4.63 -12.68 3.14
C LEU A 391 3.98 -12.77 1.75
N PHE A 392 3.52 -13.98 1.38
CA PHE A 392 2.93 -14.29 0.08
C PHE A 392 1.49 -14.81 0.20
N ARG A 393 0.62 -14.39 -0.72
CA ARG A 393 -0.54 -15.20 -1.12
C ARG A 393 -0.01 -16.47 -1.80
N THR A 394 -0.63 -17.60 -1.51
CA THR A 394 -0.38 -18.85 -2.25
C THR A 394 -1.68 -19.62 -2.48
N TRP A 395 -1.67 -20.57 -3.43
CA TRP A 395 -2.80 -21.48 -3.62
C TRP A 395 -2.67 -22.79 -2.81
N ALA A 396 -1.58 -22.96 -2.05
CA ALA A 396 -1.30 -24.15 -1.22
C ALA A 396 -2.00 -24.13 0.14
N GLY A 397 -3.10 -23.38 0.28
CA GLY A 397 -3.90 -23.32 1.52
C GLY A 397 -3.29 -22.50 2.67
N GLN A 398 -2.05 -21.98 2.54
CA GLN A 398 -1.34 -21.25 3.59
C GLN A 398 -0.59 -20.01 3.08
N ILE A 399 -0.37 -19.04 3.97
CA ILE A 399 0.56 -17.93 3.77
C ILE A 399 1.99 -18.49 3.83
N PHE A 400 2.81 -18.15 2.84
CA PHE A 400 4.25 -18.43 2.87
C PHE A 400 5.01 -17.16 3.30
N GLU A 401 6.20 -17.33 3.87
CA GLU A 401 7.14 -16.27 4.20
C GLU A 401 8.50 -16.44 3.49
N ALA A 402 9.24 -15.36 3.36
CA ALA A 402 10.68 -15.33 3.10
C ALA A 402 11.32 -14.15 3.83
N LYS A 403 12.60 -14.27 4.22
CA LYS A 403 13.30 -13.27 5.03
C LYS A 403 14.58 -12.77 4.33
N SER A 404 14.87 -11.48 4.45
CA SER A 404 16.08 -10.83 3.91
C SER A 404 16.90 -10.20 5.04
N ARG A 405 18.23 -10.14 4.90
CA ARG A 405 19.16 -9.50 5.85
C ARG A 405 20.02 -8.39 5.21
N ASP A 406 19.74 -8.00 3.98
CA ASP A 406 20.58 -7.11 3.16
C ASP A 406 19.81 -5.97 2.47
N GLY A 407 18.65 -5.60 3.02
CA GLY A 407 17.76 -4.58 2.47
C GLY A 407 16.89 -5.07 1.31
N GLY A 408 16.64 -6.39 1.23
CA GLY A 408 15.78 -6.99 0.21
C GLY A 408 16.50 -7.40 -1.07
N LYS A 409 17.85 -7.42 -1.08
CA LYS A 409 18.66 -7.78 -2.25
C LYS A 409 18.68 -9.29 -2.47
N SER A 410 18.82 -10.05 -1.38
CA SER A 410 18.67 -11.51 -1.32
C SER A 410 17.65 -11.92 -0.26
N TRP A 411 17.11 -13.13 -0.39
CA TRP A 411 16.02 -13.66 0.43
C TRP A 411 16.22 -15.16 0.68
N THR A 412 15.72 -15.66 1.81
CA THR A 412 15.66 -17.11 2.09
C THR A 412 14.75 -17.84 1.11
N THR A 413 14.93 -19.17 1.00
CA THR A 413 13.92 -20.06 0.39
C THR A 413 12.56 -19.83 1.06
N PRO A 414 11.47 -19.66 0.29
CA PRO A 414 10.13 -19.46 0.84
C PRO A 414 9.60 -20.69 1.57
N SER A 415 8.95 -20.50 2.73
CA SER A 415 8.43 -21.55 3.61
C SER A 415 7.02 -21.23 4.12
N PRO A 416 6.17 -22.23 4.41
CA PRO A 416 4.84 -21.99 4.99
C PRO A 416 4.92 -21.43 6.42
N THR A 417 4.02 -20.50 6.75
CA THR A 417 3.90 -19.89 8.09
C THR A 417 2.97 -20.64 9.05
N GLY A 418 2.26 -21.66 8.57
CA GLY A 418 1.13 -22.28 9.27
C GLY A 418 -0.19 -21.51 9.14
N MET A 419 -0.15 -20.18 9.00
CA MET A 419 -1.34 -19.34 8.84
C MET A 419 -2.06 -19.65 7.52
N PRO A 420 -3.40 -19.77 7.50
CA PRO A 420 -4.15 -20.19 6.32
C PRO A 420 -4.26 -19.10 5.24
N ASN A 421 -4.42 -19.52 3.98
CA ASN A 421 -4.72 -18.64 2.86
C ASN A 421 -5.56 -19.37 1.78
N PRO A 422 -6.71 -18.83 1.34
CA PRO A 422 -7.56 -19.48 0.35
C PRO A 422 -7.29 -18.92 -1.06
N ASP A 423 -6.02 -18.75 -1.42
CA ASP A 423 -5.61 -18.13 -2.69
C ASP A 423 -6.18 -16.70 -2.83
N SER A 424 -5.94 -15.88 -1.80
CA SER A 424 -6.44 -14.50 -1.67
C SER A 424 -5.35 -13.55 -1.18
N LYS A 425 -5.36 -12.29 -1.65
CA LYS A 425 -4.41 -11.26 -1.25
C LYS A 425 -4.39 -11.09 0.28
N ILE A 426 -3.20 -10.89 0.82
CA ILE A 426 -2.95 -10.41 2.19
C ILE A 426 -2.33 -9.00 2.17
N ALA A 427 -2.45 -8.27 3.28
CA ALA A 427 -1.81 -6.97 3.46
C ALA A 427 -1.25 -6.84 4.88
N MET A 428 -0.02 -6.33 5.02
CA MET A 428 0.69 -6.18 6.30
C MET A 428 1.24 -4.76 6.45
N ILE A 429 1.12 -4.17 7.64
CA ILE A 429 1.75 -2.89 8.02
C ILE A 429 2.32 -2.95 9.45
N HIS A 430 3.20 -2.02 9.79
CA HIS A 430 3.50 -1.69 11.19
C HIS A 430 2.32 -0.98 11.85
N LEU A 431 2.25 -1.04 13.19
CA LEU A 431 1.33 -0.25 14.01
C LEU A 431 2.08 0.88 14.72
N ASP A 432 1.53 2.10 14.64
CA ASP A 432 2.08 3.30 15.26
C ASP A 432 1.83 3.30 16.79
N GLY A 433 2.80 3.79 17.57
CA GLY A 433 2.64 4.10 19.00
C GLY A 433 2.66 2.91 19.97
N GLY A 434 2.88 1.69 19.50
CA GLY A 434 2.64 0.44 20.25
C GLY A 434 3.65 0.00 21.30
N GLY A 435 4.74 0.74 21.53
CA GLY A 435 5.76 0.40 22.56
C GLY A 435 6.71 -0.77 22.22
N SER A 436 6.43 -1.54 21.17
CA SER A 436 7.41 -2.41 20.52
C SER A 436 7.60 -1.99 19.05
N GLU A 437 8.86 -1.83 18.62
CA GLU A 437 9.27 -1.41 17.26
C GLU A 437 9.10 -2.52 16.20
N ASP A 438 8.17 -3.46 16.45
CA ASP A 438 8.08 -4.77 15.80
C ASP A 438 6.62 -5.27 15.79
N ALA A 439 5.68 -4.39 16.14
CA ALA A 439 4.25 -4.65 16.12
C ALA A 439 3.71 -4.56 14.69
N LEU A 440 3.15 -5.65 14.19
CA LEU A 440 2.64 -5.78 12.82
C LEU A 440 1.15 -6.13 12.84
N ALA A 441 0.36 -5.50 11.97
CA ALA A 441 -1.00 -5.90 11.67
C ALA A 441 -1.07 -6.60 10.30
N LEU A 442 -1.78 -7.72 10.23
CA LEU A 442 -1.98 -8.53 9.03
C LEU A 442 -3.48 -8.68 8.75
N ALA A 443 -3.91 -8.26 7.57
CA ALA A 443 -5.23 -8.53 7.03
C ALA A 443 -5.17 -9.71 6.05
N PHE A 444 -5.99 -10.74 6.28
CA PHE A 444 -5.97 -11.99 5.51
C PHE A 444 -7.31 -12.73 5.61
N ASN A 445 -7.62 -13.59 4.63
CA ASN A 445 -8.76 -14.51 4.71
C ASN A 445 -8.37 -15.75 5.54
N ASP A 446 -8.96 -15.92 6.71
CA ASP A 446 -8.57 -16.92 7.72
C ASP A 446 -9.27 -18.28 7.48
N HIS A 447 -9.07 -18.85 6.30
CA HIS A 447 -9.40 -20.25 5.98
C HIS A 447 -8.50 -20.77 4.85
N GLN A 448 -8.38 -22.10 4.74
CA GLN A 448 -7.65 -22.73 3.63
C GLN A 448 -8.56 -22.85 2.40
N LYS A 449 -7.96 -23.11 1.24
CA LYS A 449 -8.68 -23.40 0.00
C LYS A 449 -9.29 -24.80 0.05
N TYR A 450 -10.47 -25.00 -0.56
CA TYR A 450 -11.11 -26.32 -0.76
C TYR A 450 -11.42 -27.12 0.52
N HIS A 451 -11.87 -26.48 1.61
CA HIS A 451 -12.57 -27.24 2.66
C HIS A 451 -13.99 -27.59 2.16
N GLU A 452 -14.56 -28.68 2.66
CA GLU A 452 -15.80 -29.26 2.10
C GLU A 452 -17.07 -28.71 2.79
N ASP A 453 -17.05 -27.44 3.21
CA ASP A 453 -18.19 -26.75 3.84
C ASP A 453 -19.06 -25.95 2.84
N GLY A 454 -18.70 -25.92 1.55
CA GLY A 454 -19.37 -25.13 0.50
C GLY A 454 -19.02 -23.64 0.51
N PHE A 455 -18.80 -23.04 1.69
CA PHE A 455 -18.45 -21.62 1.85
C PHE A 455 -16.97 -21.32 1.52
N THR A 456 -16.04 -22.23 1.85
CA THR A 456 -14.58 -22.06 1.62
C THR A 456 -14.13 -22.23 0.17
N ARG A 457 -15.07 -22.52 -0.75
CA ARG A 457 -14.86 -22.31 -2.20
C ARG A 457 -14.69 -20.81 -2.54
N PHE A 458 -15.23 -19.93 -1.70
CA PHE A 458 -15.18 -18.47 -1.84
C PHE A 458 -14.24 -17.84 -0.80
N ARG A 459 -13.66 -16.68 -1.11
CA ARG A 459 -12.71 -15.97 -0.23
C ARG A 459 -13.46 -15.23 0.89
N THR A 460 -13.73 -15.93 1.99
CA THR A 460 -14.48 -15.41 3.15
C THR A 460 -13.58 -15.32 4.40
N ASN A 461 -14.15 -15.02 5.56
CA ASN A 461 -13.47 -14.89 6.84
C ASN A 461 -12.29 -13.90 6.79
N LEU A 462 -12.48 -12.70 6.21
CA LEU A 462 -11.46 -11.64 6.26
C LEU A 462 -11.26 -11.21 7.71
N ARG A 463 -10.03 -11.39 8.22
CA ARG A 463 -9.64 -11.12 9.60
C ARG A 463 -8.42 -10.24 9.69
N ILE A 464 -8.30 -9.59 10.84
CA ILE A 464 -7.06 -8.95 11.30
C ILE A 464 -6.41 -9.83 12.36
N ALA A 465 -5.12 -10.08 12.20
CA ALA A 465 -4.24 -10.54 13.26
C ALA A 465 -3.18 -9.49 13.59
N ILE A 466 -2.70 -9.49 14.83
CA ILE A 466 -1.58 -8.68 15.31
C ILE A 466 -0.44 -9.60 15.74
N SER A 467 0.79 -9.21 15.42
CA SER A 467 2.04 -9.76 15.94
C SER A 467 2.75 -8.68 16.75
N GLN A 468 3.50 -9.07 17.79
CA GLN A 468 4.38 -8.18 18.57
C GLN A 468 5.87 -8.52 18.46
N ASP A 469 6.20 -9.57 17.69
CA ASP A 469 7.50 -10.24 17.60
C ASP A 469 8.03 -10.30 16.15
N GLY A 470 7.65 -9.29 15.34
CA GLY A 470 8.11 -9.14 13.97
C GLY A 470 7.54 -10.22 13.04
N GLY A 471 6.31 -10.66 13.29
CA GLY A 471 5.58 -11.64 12.49
C GLY A 471 5.87 -13.11 12.83
N SER A 472 6.45 -13.39 13.99
CA SER A 472 6.80 -14.77 14.41
C SER A 472 5.60 -15.51 15.01
N THR A 473 4.73 -14.80 15.74
CA THR A 473 3.41 -15.27 16.22
C THR A 473 2.31 -14.28 15.86
N TRP A 474 1.07 -14.77 15.72
CA TRP A 474 -0.07 -13.98 15.22
C TRP A 474 -1.36 -14.24 16.02
N VAL A 475 -1.84 -13.21 16.71
CA VAL A 475 -3.07 -13.23 17.51
C VAL A 475 -4.22 -12.65 16.70
N ARG A 476 -5.34 -13.36 16.59
CA ARG A 476 -6.53 -12.93 15.83
C ARG A 476 -7.35 -11.95 16.69
N VAL A 477 -7.60 -10.75 16.20
CA VAL A 477 -8.23 -9.65 16.96
C VAL A 477 -9.54 -9.14 16.34
N ALA A 478 -9.71 -9.31 15.03
CA ALA A 478 -10.91 -8.85 14.34
C ALA A 478 -11.33 -9.74 13.17
N GLN A 479 -12.61 -9.66 12.85
CA GLN A 479 -13.22 -10.15 11.62
C GLN A 479 -13.98 -8.99 10.98
N MET A 480 -13.86 -8.87 9.65
CA MET A 480 -14.37 -7.76 8.84
C MET A 480 -15.58 -8.15 8.00
N ASP A 481 -15.74 -9.43 7.67
CA ASP A 481 -16.91 -9.96 6.96
C ASP A 481 -18.21 -9.65 7.71
N GLU A 482 -19.20 -9.16 6.96
CA GLU A 482 -20.49 -8.72 7.50
C GLU A 482 -21.44 -9.90 7.67
N PHE A 483 -21.39 -10.86 6.72
CA PHE A 483 -22.00 -12.17 6.82
C PHE A 483 -21.24 -13.16 5.94
N ARG A 484 -21.26 -14.47 6.30
CA ARG A 484 -20.65 -15.54 5.52
C ARG A 484 -21.76 -16.33 4.81
N ALA A 485 -21.81 -16.22 3.49
CA ALA A 485 -22.74 -16.96 2.62
C ALA A 485 -22.00 -17.43 1.35
N PRO A 486 -22.52 -18.44 0.62
CA PRO A 486 -21.95 -18.86 -0.67
C PRO A 486 -21.98 -17.71 -1.69
N GLY A 487 -21.12 -17.80 -2.71
CA GLY A 487 -20.94 -16.78 -3.75
C GLY A 487 -20.18 -15.52 -3.30
N TRP A 488 -20.32 -15.13 -2.04
CA TRP A 488 -19.72 -13.91 -1.51
C TRP A 488 -18.22 -14.04 -1.25
N ASN A 489 -17.47 -13.05 -1.73
CA ASN A 489 -16.06 -12.87 -1.43
C ASN A 489 -15.85 -11.53 -0.74
N TYR A 490 -15.00 -11.52 0.30
CA TYR A 490 -14.57 -10.37 1.08
C TYR A 490 -13.04 -10.39 1.10
N HIS A 491 -12.40 -9.67 0.19
CA HIS A 491 -11.01 -9.96 -0.18
C HIS A 491 -10.21 -8.71 -0.61
N TYR A 492 -8.92 -8.90 -0.88
CA TYR A 492 -8.00 -7.82 -1.28
C TYR A 492 -8.00 -6.65 -0.29
N PRO A 493 -7.69 -6.91 1.00
CA PRO A 493 -7.53 -5.84 1.97
C PRO A 493 -6.35 -4.94 1.62
N THR A 494 -6.43 -3.68 2.06
CA THR A 494 -5.30 -2.78 2.27
C THR A 494 -5.50 -2.08 3.61
N LEU A 495 -4.42 -1.93 4.37
CA LEU A 495 -4.41 -1.34 5.71
C LEU A 495 -3.83 0.09 5.72
N ILE A 496 -4.33 0.92 6.63
CA ILE A 496 -3.69 2.15 7.09
C ILE A 496 -4.10 2.45 8.54
N GLN A 497 -3.17 2.94 9.36
CA GLN A 497 -3.49 3.47 10.68
C GLN A 497 -3.83 4.97 10.60
N VAL A 498 -4.92 5.35 11.27
CA VAL A 498 -5.34 6.74 11.48
C VAL A 498 -5.65 6.88 12.96
N ASP A 499 -4.79 7.60 13.66
CA ASP A 499 -4.77 7.69 15.12
C ASP A 499 -4.77 6.28 15.72
N CYS A 500 -5.74 5.96 16.59
CA CYS A 500 -5.88 4.62 17.17
C CYS A 500 -6.88 3.72 16.42
N LYS A 501 -7.09 3.96 15.12
CA LYS A 501 -7.97 3.15 14.27
C LYS A 501 -7.18 2.54 13.13
N LEU A 502 -7.21 1.20 13.06
CA LEU A 502 -6.71 0.46 11.92
C LEU A 502 -7.82 0.38 10.88
N LEU A 503 -7.71 1.18 9.81
CA LEU A 503 -8.65 1.19 8.71
C LEU A 503 -8.32 0.04 7.72
N VAL A 504 -9.36 -0.62 7.23
CA VAL A 504 -9.28 -1.78 6.34
C VAL A 504 -10.16 -1.50 5.12
N VAL A 505 -9.57 -1.36 3.95
CA VAL A 505 -10.31 -1.19 2.68
C VAL A 505 -10.21 -2.49 1.88
N TYR A 506 -11.34 -3.01 1.41
CA TYR A 506 -11.42 -4.33 0.77
C TYR A 506 -12.48 -4.34 -0.34
N SER A 507 -12.40 -5.32 -1.24
CA SER A 507 -13.46 -5.56 -2.24
C SER A 507 -14.46 -6.56 -1.67
N ARG A 508 -15.75 -6.32 -1.94
CA ARG A 508 -16.83 -7.29 -1.76
C ARG A 508 -17.35 -7.65 -3.15
N THR A 509 -17.33 -8.93 -3.53
CA THR A 509 -17.80 -9.38 -4.85
C THR A 509 -18.62 -10.65 -4.74
N PHE A 510 -19.79 -10.67 -5.37
CA PHE A 510 -20.55 -11.90 -5.59
C PHE A 510 -20.00 -12.66 -6.81
N VAL A 511 -19.97 -13.98 -6.72
CA VAL A 511 -19.62 -14.92 -7.79
C VAL A 511 -20.66 -16.03 -7.77
N GLU A 512 -21.56 -16.04 -8.76
CA GLU A 512 -22.57 -17.09 -8.95
C GLU A 512 -21.90 -18.47 -9.02
N SER A 513 -22.44 -19.45 -8.29
CA SER A 513 -22.02 -20.85 -8.39
C SER A 513 -22.58 -21.48 -9.68
N ASP A 514 -21.84 -22.41 -10.29
CA ASP A 514 -22.29 -23.13 -11.49
C ASP A 514 -23.52 -24.05 -11.25
N GLU A 515 -24.05 -24.09 -10.02
CA GLU A 515 -25.08 -25.02 -9.52
C GLU A 515 -26.44 -24.36 -9.26
N GLU A 516 -26.53 -23.02 -9.05
CA GLU A 516 -27.79 -22.30 -8.76
C GLU A 516 -27.92 -21.01 -9.57
N GLY A 517 -28.66 -21.06 -10.69
CA GLY A 517 -28.93 -19.89 -11.52
C GLY A 517 -30.13 -19.06 -11.09
N ALA A 518 -30.14 -17.79 -11.52
CA ALA A 518 -31.24 -16.81 -11.43
C ALA A 518 -31.37 -15.96 -10.16
N GLY A 519 -30.32 -15.86 -9.33
CA GLY A 519 -30.19 -14.80 -8.30
C GLY A 519 -29.38 -13.57 -8.77
N ALA A 520 -28.40 -13.77 -9.66
CA ALA A 520 -27.20 -12.93 -9.72
C ALA A 520 -27.35 -11.47 -10.23
N ALA A 521 -28.54 -10.99 -10.60
CA ALA A 521 -28.71 -9.64 -11.12
C ALA A 521 -28.61 -8.54 -10.04
N ASP A 522 -29.19 -8.79 -8.85
CA ASP A 522 -29.26 -7.78 -7.78
C ASP A 522 -28.05 -7.86 -6.83
N ASP A 523 -27.54 -9.07 -6.54
CA ASP A 523 -26.32 -9.27 -5.75
C ASP A 523 -25.05 -8.65 -6.40
N GLN A 524 -25.04 -8.49 -7.73
CA GLN A 524 -23.99 -7.73 -8.42
C GLN A 524 -24.04 -6.22 -8.12
N HIS A 525 -25.19 -5.66 -7.77
CA HIS A 525 -25.33 -4.27 -7.29
C HIS A 525 -24.93 -4.13 -5.80
N GLU A 526 -24.94 -5.24 -5.05
CA GLU A 526 -24.34 -5.38 -3.72
C GLU A 526 -22.82 -5.69 -3.73
N SER A 527 -22.17 -5.68 -4.89
CA SER A 527 -20.70 -5.76 -5.03
C SER A 527 -20.03 -4.37 -5.07
N GLY A 528 -18.73 -4.28 -4.78
CA GLY A 528 -17.93 -3.05 -4.86
C GLY A 528 -16.80 -2.94 -3.83
N ILE A 529 -16.45 -1.70 -3.44
CA ILE A 529 -15.39 -1.37 -2.48
C ILE A 529 -15.97 -0.92 -1.14
N ARG A 530 -15.57 -1.64 -0.07
CA ARG A 530 -15.92 -1.38 1.33
C ARG A 530 -14.71 -0.80 2.07
N ILE A 531 -14.98 -0.02 3.11
CA ILE A 531 -14.03 0.34 4.17
C ILE A 531 -14.63 -0.02 5.53
N GLY A 532 -13.81 -0.50 6.46
CA GLY A 532 -14.17 -0.64 7.88
C GLY A 532 -12.99 -0.27 8.76
N TYR A 533 -13.16 -0.33 10.08
CA TYR A 533 -12.07 -0.09 11.03
C TYR A 533 -12.10 -1.03 12.22
N VAL A 534 -10.94 -1.19 12.85
CA VAL A 534 -10.77 -1.78 14.19
C VAL A 534 -10.22 -0.68 15.11
N ASP A 535 -10.80 -0.55 16.30
CA ASP A 535 -10.37 0.41 17.32
C ASP A 535 -9.26 -0.23 18.16
N LEU A 536 -8.02 0.25 18.03
CA LEU A 536 -6.84 -0.35 18.66
C LEU A 536 -6.83 -0.15 20.18
N ASP A 537 -7.39 0.96 20.68
CA ASP A 537 -7.60 1.23 22.11
C ASP A 537 -8.60 0.26 22.79
N LYS A 538 -9.23 -0.64 22.02
CA LYS A 538 -10.24 -1.62 22.46
C LYS A 538 -9.84 -3.06 22.12
N LEU A 539 -8.53 -3.29 21.94
CA LEU A 539 -7.88 -4.60 21.82
C LEU A 539 -7.00 -4.84 23.05
#